data_AF-A0A9P3LEU5-F1
#
_entry.id   AF-A0A9P3LEU5-F1
#
_cell.length_a   1.000
_cell.length_b   1.000
_cell.length_c   1.000
_cell.angle_alpha   90.00
_cell.angle_beta   90.00
_cell.angle_gamma   90.00
#
_symmetry.space_group_name_H-M   'P 1'
#
loop_
_entity.id
_entity.type
_entity.pdbx_description
1 polymer ?
#
loop_
_entity_poly.entity_id
_entity_poly.type
_entity_poly.pdbx_seq_one_letter_code
_entity_poly.pdbx_strand_id
1 'polypeptide(L)'
;MRVTATIVAAPTIDGVVVMQPQDVPLAALSQVTAGTLTLDEFFITQDFAATSLDQEVEFIARLTRAIIMSLSPSVPVTSLVIVNPLPSSVLRHRATHDGTHLIPRLRRVLNPLDAHLGRRLDGGGLQRVEFATERQGSVSPLASDEQPRVREFFPVLADQRAI
;
A
#
# COMPACT_ATOMS: atom_id res chain seq x y z
N MET A 1 -2.84 10.44 16.37
CA MET A 1 -4.05 9.77 15.86
C MET A 1 -3.67 8.58 14.98
N ARG A 2 -4.35 7.43 15.11
CA ARG A 2 -4.21 6.27 14.22
C ARG A 2 -5.37 6.23 13.23
N VAL A 3 -5.09 6.02 11.95
CA VAL A 3 -6.09 5.84 10.89
C VAL A 3 -5.81 4.53 10.17
N THR A 4 -6.85 3.72 9.95
CA THR A 4 -6.76 2.44 9.25
C THR A 4 -7.67 2.47 8.04
N ALA A 5 -7.14 2.06 6.89
CA ALA A 5 -7.88 1.86 5.65
C ALA A 5 -7.73 0.40 5.21
N THR A 6 -8.83 -0.31 5.06
CA THR A 6 -8.82 -1.67 4.52
C THR A 6 -9.34 -1.66 3.09
N ILE A 7 -8.59 -2.23 2.17
CA ILE A 7 -8.89 -2.34 0.75
C ILE A 7 -9.14 -3.80 0.43
N VAL A 8 -10.38 -4.14 0.07
CA VAL A 8 -10.81 -5.50 -0.30
C VAL A 8 -11.24 -5.49 -1.76
N ALA A 9 -10.76 -6.45 -2.55
CA ALA A 9 -11.37 -6.76 -3.83
C ALA A 9 -12.53 -7.74 -3.59
N ALA A 10 -13.77 -7.30 -3.82
CA ALA A 10 -14.93 -8.19 -3.81
C ALA A 10 -15.15 -8.80 -5.20
N PRO A 11 -15.52 -10.10 -5.31
CA PRO A 11 -15.87 -10.69 -6.60
C PRO A 11 -17.09 -9.97 -7.17
N THR A 12 -16.99 -9.52 -8.42
CA THR A 12 -18.11 -8.88 -9.12
C THR A 12 -18.76 -9.84 -10.09
N ILE A 13 -20.06 -10.05 -9.92
CA ILE A 13 -20.95 -10.37 -11.03
C ILE A 13 -21.23 -9.01 -11.68
N ASP A 14 -20.79 -8.80 -12.92
CA ASP A 14 -21.04 -7.59 -13.76
C ASP A 14 -20.34 -6.26 -13.41
N GLY A 15 -19.04 -6.29 -13.08
CA GLY A 15 -18.17 -5.13 -13.31
C GLY A 15 -18.14 -4.08 -12.19
N VAL A 16 -17.04 -4.11 -11.46
CA VAL A 16 -16.46 -3.05 -10.60
C VAL A 16 -17.43 -2.38 -9.61
N VAL A 17 -17.54 -2.98 -8.43
CA VAL A 17 -18.01 -2.26 -7.24
C VAL A 17 -16.83 -1.52 -6.63
N VAL A 18 -16.92 -0.20 -6.58
CA VAL A 18 -16.07 0.63 -5.73
C VAL A 18 -16.53 0.42 -4.28
N MET A 19 -15.85 -0.45 -3.54
CA MET A 19 -16.00 -0.43 -2.09
C MET A 19 -15.37 0.87 -1.58
N GLN A 20 -16.21 1.77 -1.05
CA GLN A 20 -15.71 2.87 -0.23
C GLN A 20 -14.93 2.25 0.94
N PRO A 21 -13.80 2.87 1.35
CA PRO A 21 -13.09 2.43 2.53
C PRO A 21 -14.07 2.46 3.70
N GLN A 22 -14.46 1.28 4.15
CA GLN A 22 -15.31 1.15 5.32
C GLN A 22 -14.40 1.60 6.47
N ASP A 23 -14.79 2.70 7.12
CA ASP A 23 -14.10 3.38 8.22
C ASP A 23 -13.04 4.46 7.91
N VAL A 24 -12.88 4.92 6.65
CA VAL A 24 -12.05 6.13 6.43
C VAL A 24 -12.95 7.32 6.15
N PRO A 25 -13.01 8.33 7.04
CA PRO A 25 -13.54 9.62 6.66
C PRO A 25 -12.51 10.29 5.75
N LEU A 26 -12.42 9.85 4.49
CA LEU A 26 -11.60 10.49 3.45
C LEU A 26 -12.00 11.98 3.32
N ALA A 27 -13.27 12.28 3.58
CA ALA A 27 -13.79 13.64 3.71
C ALA A 27 -13.27 14.40 4.94
N ALA A 28 -12.99 13.71 6.07
CA ALA A 28 -12.32 14.36 7.20
C ALA A 28 -10.84 14.61 6.90
N LEU A 29 -10.16 13.75 6.10
CA LEU A 29 -8.79 13.99 5.66
C LEU A 29 -8.68 15.20 4.70
N SER A 30 -9.71 15.47 3.89
CA SER A 30 -9.74 16.62 2.97
C SER A 30 -10.15 17.95 3.61
N GLN A 31 -10.79 17.93 4.79
CA GLN A 31 -11.17 19.12 5.55
C GLN A 31 -10.12 19.56 6.59
N VAL A 32 -9.03 18.79 6.75
CA VAL A 32 -7.99 19.10 7.74
C VAL A 32 -7.03 20.13 7.18
N THR A 33 -7.23 21.37 7.63
CA THR A 33 -6.35 22.50 7.39
C THR A 33 -4.94 22.21 7.92
N ALA A 34 -3.93 22.55 7.13
CA ALA A 34 -2.52 22.42 7.50
C ALA A 34 -2.25 23.07 8.87
N GLY A 35 -1.74 22.30 9.84
CA GLY A 35 -1.15 22.86 11.07
C GLY A 35 -1.57 22.23 12.40
N THR A 36 -2.67 21.48 12.49
CA THR A 36 -3.18 20.97 13.78
C THR A 36 -3.29 19.46 13.90
N LEU A 37 -3.04 18.70 12.83
CA LEU A 37 -3.22 17.25 12.83
C LEU A 37 -1.97 16.52 12.35
N THR A 38 -1.37 15.78 13.28
CA THR A 38 -0.30 14.81 13.05
C THR A 38 -0.91 13.41 13.03
N LEU A 39 -0.62 12.65 11.99
CA LEU A 39 -0.96 11.23 11.94
C LEU A 39 0.20 10.44 12.53
N ASP A 40 -0.03 9.78 13.67
CA ASP A 40 1.02 8.96 14.29
C ASP A 40 1.20 7.69 13.47
N GLU A 41 0.09 7.06 13.08
CA GLU A 41 0.12 5.85 12.28
C GLU A 41 -0.99 5.85 11.24
N PHE A 42 -0.62 5.58 10.00
CA PHE A 42 -1.55 5.36 8.90
C PHE A 42 -1.36 3.95 8.36
N PHE A 43 -2.38 3.10 8.55
CA PHE A 43 -2.38 1.72 8.09
C PHE A 43 -3.18 1.61 6.80
N ILE A 44 -2.61 0.93 5.81
CA ILE A 44 -3.34 0.46 4.65
C ILE A 44 -3.21 -1.05 4.60
N THR A 45 -4.33 -1.75 4.76
CA THR A 45 -4.40 -3.19 4.61
C THR A 45 -4.94 -3.55 3.24
N GLN A 46 -4.18 -4.32 2.48
CA GLN A 46 -4.61 -4.88 1.21
C GLN A 46 -5.06 -6.32 1.44
N ASP A 47 -6.30 -6.63 1.08
CA ASP A 47 -6.85 -7.98 1.16
C ASP A 47 -6.90 -8.60 -0.24
N PHE A 48 -6.07 -9.62 -0.44
CA PHE A 48 -6.01 -10.39 -1.67
C PHE A 48 -6.60 -11.78 -1.40
N ALA A 49 -7.68 -12.11 -2.10
CA ALA A 49 -8.16 -13.48 -2.10
C ALA A 49 -7.12 -14.41 -2.75
N ALA A 50 -7.05 -15.66 -2.31
CA ALA A 50 -6.15 -16.65 -2.91
C ALA A 50 -6.43 -16.88 -4.42
N THR A 51 -7.66 -16.59 -4.85
CA THR A 51 -8.14 -16.69 -6.23
C THR A 51 -8.17 -15.34 -6.95
N SER A 52 -7.58 -14.29 -6.38
CA SER A 52 -7.65 -12.96 -6.96
C SER A 52 -7.03 -12.92 -8.36
N LEU A 53 -7.76 -12.31 -9.29
CA LEU A 53 -7.33 -12.14 -10.67
C LEU A 53 -6.28 -11.01 -10.77
N ASP A 54 -5.43 -11.06 -11.80
CA ASP A 54 -4.43 -10.01 -12.07
C ASP A 54 -5.02 -8.59 -12.06
N GLN A 55 -6.25 -8.44 -12.58
CA GLN A 55 -6.95 -7.16 -12.66
C GLN A 55 -7.35 -6.64 -11.26
N GLU A 56 -7.78 -7.53 -10.37
CA GLU A 56 -8.13 -7.19 -8.98
C GLU A 56 -6.88 -6.77 -8.21
N VAL A 57 -5.79 -7.51 -8.39
CA VAL A 57 -4.49 -7.19 -7.77
C VAL A 57 -4.00 -5.81 -8.23
N GLU A 58 -4.06 -5.53 -9.55
CA GLU A 58 -3.71 -4.22 -10.09
C GLU A 58 -4.64 -3.11 -9.56
N PHE A 59 -5.94 -3.39 -9.45
CA PHE A 59 -6.92 -2.45 -8.91
C PHE A 59 -6.63 -2.07 -7.46
N ILE A 60 -6.36 -3.05 -6.59
CA ILE A 60 -5.97 -2.81 -5.18
C ILE A 60 -4.71 -1.94 -5.11
N ALA A 61 -3.69 -2.23 -5.94
CA ALA A 61 -2.48 -1.44 -5.99
C ALA A 61 -2.75 0.01 -6.43
N ARG A 62 -3.61 0.22 -7.43
CA ARG A 62 -4.01 1.56 -7.91
C ARG A 62 -4.77 2.34 -6.84
N LEU A 63 -5.68 1.68 -6.13
CA LEU A 63 -6.46 2.29 -5.07
C LEU A 63 -5.57 2.66 -3.87
N THR A 64 -4.66 1.78 -3.48
CA THR A 64 -3.65 2.07 -2.45
C THR A 64 -2.85 3.32 -2.81
N ARG A 65 -2.34 3.37 -4.05
CA ARG A 65 -1.64 4.55 -4.55
C ARG A 65 -2.50 5.80 -4.48
N ALA A 66 -3.75 5.74 -4.93
CA ALA A 66 -4.65 6.89 -4.92
C ALA A 66 -4.90 7.42 -3.50
N ILE A 67 -5.15 6.52 -2.53
CA ILE A 67 -5.36 6.88 -1.13
C ILE A 67 -4.12 7.56 -0.55
N ILE A 68 -2.93 6.94 -0.68
CA ILE A 68 -1.70 7.51 -0.13
C ILE A 68 -1.38 8.87 -0.78
N MET A 69 -1.50 8.95 -2.10
CA MET A 69 -1.23 10.19 -2.84
C MET A 69 -2.27 11.30 -2.58
N SER A 70 -3.45 10.95 -2.08
CA SER A 70 -4.48 11.92 -1.70
C SER A 70 -4.23 12.57 -0.33
N LEU A 71 -3.35 12.00 0.48
CA LEU A 71 -2.93 12.62 1.74
C LEU A 71 -2.24 13.95 1.42
N SER A 72 -2.73 15.02 2.06
CA SER A 72 -2.11 16.34 1.91
C SER A 72 -0.61 16.26 2.25
N PRO A 73 0.29 16.82 1.42
CA PRO A 73 1.71 16.89 1.73
C PRO A 73 2.03 17.60 3.05
N SER A 74 1.13 18.49 3.49
CA SER A 74 1.26 19.26 4.73
C SER A 74 0.85 18.51 5.99
N VAL A 75 0.24 17.33 5.88
CA VAL A 75 -0.10 16.48 7.03
C VAL A 75 1.12 15.63 7.37
N PRO A 76 1.81 15.88 8.50
CA PRO A 76 2.93 15.06 8.90
C PRO A 76 2.43 13.68 9.31
N VAL A 77 3.08 12.65 8.81
CA VAL A 77 2.80 11.25 9.15
C VAL A 77 4.04 10.68 9.83
N THR A 78 3.93 10.21 11.05
CA THR A 78 5.05 9.56 11.73
C THR A 78 5.31 8.21 11.07
N SER A 79 4.28 7.35 10.98
CA SER A 79 4.39 6.01 10.42
C SER A 79 3.35 5.72 9.35
N LEU A 80 3.77 5.23 8.19
CA LEU A 80 2.90 4.60 7.20
C LEU A 80 3.16 3.10 7.16
N VAL A 81 2.14 2.29 7.41
CA VAL A 81 2.26 0.82 7.37
C VAL A 81 1.41 0.28 6.22
N ILE A 82 2.04 -0.38 5.26
CA ILE A 82 1.36 -1.07 4.17
C ILE A 82 1.35 -2.56 4.50
N VAL A 83 0.17 -3.07 4.86
CA VAL A 83 -0.06 -4.46 5.23
C VAL A 83 -0.47 -5.26 4.00
N ASN A 84 0.19 -6.40 3.80
CA ASN A 84 0.14 -7.24 2.61
C ASN A 84 0.43 -6.43 1.33
N PRO A 85 1.61 -5.83 1.15
CA PRO A 85 1.88 -4.91 0.03
C PRO A 85 1.80 -5.54 -1.37
N LEU A 86 1.85 -6.87 -1.44
CA LEU A 86 1.77 -7.67 -2.65
C LEU A 86 1.06 -8.99 -2.30
N PRO A 87 0.32 -9.61 -3.24
CA PRO A 87 -0.27 -10.92 -2.99
C PRO A 87 0.81 -12.00 -2.83
N SER A 88 0.50 -13.06 -2.09
CA SER A 88 1.43 -14.19 -1.86
C SER A 88 1.95 -14.82 -3.15
N SER A 89 1.16 -14.83 -4.23
CA SER A 89 1.59 -15.30 -5.56
C SER A 89 2.76 -14.49 -6.10
N VAL A 90 2.73 -13.16 -5.96
CA VAL A 90 3.79 -12.24 -6.40
C VAL A 90 5.00 -12.28 -5.46
N LEU A 91 4.77 -12.47 -4.16
CA LEU A 91 5.83 -12.60 -3.15
C LEU A 91 6.64 -13.91 -3.33
N ARG A 92 5.96 -15.03 -3.64
CA ARG A 92 6.58 -16.36 -3.67
C ARG A 92 7.07 -16.80 -5.05
N HIS A 93 6.60 -16.21 -6.14
CA HIS A 93 7.05 -16.60 -7.49
C HIS A 93 8.20 -15.70 -7.96
N ARG A 94 9.39 -16.31 -8.10
CA ARG A 94 10.48 -15.74 -8.91
C ARG A 94 10.01 -15.67 -10.36
N ALA A 95 10.45 -14.64 -11.10
CA ALA A 95 10.02 -14.17 -12.42
C ALA A 95 9.87 -15.20 -13.58
N THR A 96 10.00 -16.50 -13.35
CA THR A 96 10.01 -17.55 -14.37
C THR A 96 8.63 -18.12 -14.70
N HIS A 97 7.54 -17.60 -14.11
CA HIS A 97 6.15 -17.94 -14.48
C HIS A 97 5.36 -16.74 -15.02
N ASP A 98 6.04 -15.69 -15.51
CA ASP A 98 5.45 -14.48 -16.10
C ASP A 98 4.77 -14.73 -17.47
N GLY A 99 3.82 -15.66 -17.54
CA GLY A 99 2.77 -15.65 -18.55
C GLY A 99 1.72 -14.56 -18.29
N THR A 100 1.74 -13.98 -17.09
CA THR A 100 0.89 -12.88 -16.63
C THR A 100 1.59 -11.54 -16.80
N HIS A 101 0.97 -10.58 -17.50
CA HIS A 101 1.46 -9.20 -17.57
C HIS A 101 1.37 -8.43 -16.22
N LEU A 102 1.10 -9.12 -15.11
CA LEU A 102 0.90 -8.57 -13.78
C LEU A 102 2.14 -7.86 -13.23
N ILE A 103 3.32 -8.48 -13.26
CA ILE A 103 4.53 -7.90 -12.66
C ILE A 103 4.89 -6.55 -13.29
N PRO A 104 4.95 -6.39 -14.63
CA PRO A 104 5.15 -5.09 -15.25
C PRO A 104 4.05 -4.08 -14.92
N ARG A 105 2.78 -4.50 -14.83
CA ARG A 105 1.66 -3.61 -14.49
C ARG A 105 1.75 -3.10 -13.06
N LEU A 106 2.04 -3.98 -12.11
CA LEU A 106 2.27 -3.62 -10.72
C LEU A 106 3.43 -2.64 -10.58
N ARG A 107 4.55 -2.87 -11.27
CA ARG A 107 5.68 -1.90 -11.29
C ARG A 107 5.23 -0.52 -11.80
N ARG A 108 4.45 -0.45 -12.87
CA ARG A 108 3.93 0.85 -13.38
C ARG A 108 3.05 1.57 -12.35
N VAL A 109 2.32 0.83 -11.52
CA VAL A 109 1.45 1.41 -10.48
C VAL A 109 2.24 1.78 -9.23
N LEU A 110 3.19 0.94 -8.80
CA LEU A 110 3.90 1.10 -7.53
C LEU A 110 5.13 2.01 -7.64
N ASN A 111 5.83 2.08 -8.77
CA ASN A 111 7.00 2.95 -8.92
C ASN A 111 6.69 4.44 -8.63
N PRO A 112 5.57 5.02 -9.11
CA PRO A 112 5.22 6.40 -8.74
C PRO A 112 4.89 6.56 -7.26
N LEU A 113 4.35 5.52 -6.61
CA LEU A 113 4.06 5.52 -5.17
C LEU A 113 5.37 5.47 -4.37
N ASP A 114 6.29 4.57 -4.73
CA ASP A 114 7.63 4.46 -4.15
C ASP A 114 8.38 5.81 -4.20
N ALA A 115 8.45 6.42 -5.38
CA ALA A 115 9.09 7.73 -5.54
C ALA A 115 8.39 8.84 -4.76
N HIS A 116 7.06 8.79 -4.60
CA HIS A 116 6.32 9.75 -3.79
C HIS A 116 6.63 9.59 -2.30
N LEU A 117 6.66 8.37 -1.79
CA LEU A 117 6.98 8.08 -0.40
C LEU A 117 8.43 8.45 -0.05
N GLY A 118 9.39 8.16 -0.94
CA GLY A 118 10.77 8.60 -0.79
C GLY A 118 10.90 10.12 -0.67
N ARG A 119 10.21 10.89 -1.54
CA ARG A 119 10.20 12.36 -1.42
C ARG A 119 9.59 12.86 -0.11
N ARG A 120 8.59 12.16 0.43
CA ARG A 120 7.99 12.52 1.72
C ARG A 120 8.93 12.24 2.89
N LEU A 121 9.70 11.15 2.83
CA LEU A 121 10.75 10.82 3.79
C LEU A 121 11.86 11.87 3.76
N ASP A 122 12.38 12.19 2.57
CA ASP A 122 13.43 13.21 2.39
C ASP A 122 12.99 14.60 2.85
N GLY A 123 11.71 14.95 2.63
CA GLY A 123 11.11 16.21 3.04
C GLY A 123 10.66 16.27 4.50
N GLY A 124 10.79 15.19 5.29
CA GLY A 124 10.37 15.10 6.68
C GLY A 124 8.84 15.12 6.90
N GLY A 125 8.05 15.05 5.83
CA GLY A 125 6.58 14.94 5.90
C GLY A 125 6.10 13.50 6.18
N LEU A 126 7.03 12.54 6.16
CA LEU A 126 6.88 11.16 6.58
C LEU A 126 8.15 10.77 7.36
N GLN A 127 8.05 10.08 8.50
CA GLN A 127 9.25 9.64 9.24
C GLN A 127 9.67 8.21 8.90
N ARG A 128 8.70 7.30 8.71
CA ARG A 128 8.98 5.92 8.30
C ARG A 128 7.87 5.33 7.43
N VAL A 129 8.26 4.42 6.55
CA VAL A 129 7.37 3.47 5.88
C VAL A 129 7.71 2.08 6.40
N GLU A 130 6.69 1.27 6.66
CA GLU A 130 6.84 -0.12 7.09
C GLU A 130 5.98 -1.01 6.20
N PHE A 131 6.49 -2.20 5.92
CA PHE A 131 5.75 -3.24 5.22
C PHE A 131 5.50 -4.41 6.16
N ALA A 132 4.26 -4.85 6.20
CA ALA A 132 3.82 -5.91 7.10
C ALA A 132 2.95 -6.93 6.34
N THR A 133 2.64 -8.04 7.00
CA THR A 133 1.63 -9.00 6.55
C THR A 133 0.62 -9.22 7.66
N GLU A 134 -0.64 -9.46 7.29
CA GLU A 134 -1.68 -9.87 8.23
C GLU A 134 -1.99 -11.35 8.04
N ARG A 135 -1.90 -12.12 9.14
CA ARG A 135 -2.30 -13.54 9.17
C ARG A 135 -3.18 -13.76 10.38
N GLN A 136 -4.38 -14.32 10.15
CA GLN A 136 -5.33 -14.66 11.22
C GLN A 136 -5.67 -13.47 12.16
N GLY A 137 -5.76 -12.26 11.61
CA GLY A 137 -6.09 -11.04 12.37
C GLY A 137 -4.93 -10.45 13.17
N SER A 138 -3.69 -10.90 12.96
CA SER A 138 -2.49 -10.31 13.55
C SER A 138 -1.58 -9.72 12.47
N VAL A 139 -1.22 -8.45 12.62
CA VAL A 139 -0.23 -7.77 11.78
C VAL A 139 1.16 -8.10 12.30
N SER A 140 2.00 -8.66 11.43
CA SER A 140 3.38 -9.05 11.72
C SER A 140 4.33 -8.49 10.66
N PRO A 141 5.62 -8.32 10.98
CA PRO A 141 6.63 -7.96 9.98
C PRO A 141 6.63 -8.96 8.81
N LEU A 142 7.00 -8.49 7.62
CA LEU A 142 7.23 -9.38 6.47
C LEU A 142 8.24 -10.47 6.80
N ALA A 143 7.99 -11.68 6.32
CA ALA A 143 8.96 -12.76 6.44
C ALA A 143 10.25 -12.40 5.68
N SER A 144 11.41 -12.84 6.18
CA SER A 144 12.71 -12.46 5.62
C SER A 144 12.90 -12.85 4.15
N ASP A 145 12.19 -13.87 3.67
CA ASP A 145 12.16 -14.31 2.29
C ASP A 145 11.21 -13.48 1.39
N GLU A 146 10.24 -12.78 1.97
CA GLU A 146 9.32 -11.87 1.27
C GLU A 146 9.91 -10.46 1.10
N GLN A 147 10.77 -10.02 2.02
CA GLN A 147 11.38 -8.68 2.02
C GLN A 147 12.13 -8.33 0.72
N PRO A 148 12.99 -9.20 0.13
CA PRO A 148 13.69 -8.89 -1.11
C PRO A 148 12.72 -8.61 -2.25
N ARG A 149 11.60 -9.34 -2.29
CA ARG A 149 10.61 -9.18 -3.34
C ARG A 149 9.88 -7.86 -3.21
N VAL A 150 9.52 -7.43 -2.01
CA VAL A 150 8.94 -6.10 -1.78
C VAL A 150 9.94 -5.00 -2.16
N ARG A 151 11.23 -5.16 -1.82
CA ARG A 151 12.30 -4.23 -2.23
C ARG A 151 12.41 -4.06 -3.74
N GLU A 152 12.13 -5.09 -4.54
CA GLU A 152 12.12 -4.97 -6.00
C GLU A 152 11.01 -4.07 -6.57
N PHE A 153 9.91 -3.90 -5.82
CA PHE A 153 8.79 -3.02 -6.19
C PHE A 153 8.89 -1.64 -5.53
N PHE A 154 9.68 -1.52 -4.47
CA PHE A 154 9.90 -0.28 -3.72
C PHE A 154 11.41 0.02 -3.55
N PRO A 155 12.16 0.20 -4.65
CA PRO A 155 13.62 0.37 -4.59
C PRO A 155 14.04 1.65 -3.87
N VAL A 156 13.31 2.76 -4.00
CA VAL A 156 13.65 4.01 -3.32
C VAL A 156 13.56 3.83 -1.80
N LEU A 157 12.49 3.19 -1.33
CA LEU A 157 12.31 2.91 0.10
C LEU A 157 13.30 1.87 0.63
N ALA A 158 13.75 0.94 -0.20
CA ALA A 158 14.76 -0.06 0.17
C ALA A 158 16.10 0.58 0.56
N ASP A 159 16.51 1.63 -0.16
CA ASP A 159 17.76 2.35 0.10
C ASP A 159 17.70 3.20 1.38
N GLN A 160 16.50 3.63 1.79
CA GLN A 160 16.27 4.52 2.93
C GLN A 160 16.09 3.78 4.28
N ARG A 161 16.39 2.47 4.34
CA ARG A 161 16.17 1.59 5.52
C ARG A 161 14.71 1.51 5.98
N ALA A 162 13.75 1.75 5.08
CA ALA A 162 12.31 1.65 5.37
C ALA A 162 11.76 0.21 5.23
N ILE A 163 12.62 -0.82 5.24
CA ILE A 163 12.24 -2.22 5.04
C ILE A 163 13.08 -3.14 5.94
#